data_AF-A0A403QPI1-F1
#
_entry.id   AF-A0A403QPI1-F1
#
_cell.length_a   1.000
_cell.length_b   1.000
_cell.length_c   1.000
_cell.angle_alpha   90.00
_cell.angle_beta   90.00
_cell.angle_gamma   90.00
#
_symmetry.space_group_name_H-M   'P 1'
#
loop_
_entity.id
_entity.type
_entity.pdbx_description
1 polymer ?
#
loop_
_entity_poly.entity_id
_entity_poly.type
_entity_poly.pdbx_seq_one_letter_code
_entity_poly.pdbx_strand_id
1 'polypeptide(L)'
;MAYGEGLPLPASLDAPHPRIKQLARRAKVSPNGAPCKYNDIIPLDHCPHDVQNMSGMNHPRADLSRGEYGTVSQALHIAKKLLPYLPDNAGILIVPCCRGGSAFTLGGDGAYNIASGATEASSRWGVGK
;
A
#
# COMPACT_ATOMS: atom_id res chain seq x y z
N MET A 1 3.44 -2.35 5.37
CA MET A 1 2.08 -2.83 5.07
C MET A 1 1.08 -2.44 6.13
N ALA A 2 -0.19 -2.50 5.77
CA ALA A 2 -1.29 -2.00 6.58
C ALA A 2 -1.89 -3.10 7.46
N TYR A 3 -1.49 -3.14 8.73
CA TYR A 3 -2.06 -4.05 9.73
C TYR A 3 -2.50 -3.32 11.01
N GLY A 4 -2.35 -1.99 11.07
CA GLY A 4 -2.93 -1.19 12.14
C GLY A 4 -4.44 -1.17 12.02
N GLU A 5 -5.15 -1.68 13.01
CA GLU A 5 -6.61 -1.82 13.00
C GLU A 5 -7.34 -0.55 13.46
N GLY A 6 -6.61 0.46 13.94
CA GLY A 6 -7.18 1.75 14.31
C GLY A 6 -7.82 2.47 13.13
N LEU A 7 -8.79 3.33 13.41
CA LEU A 7 -9.49 4.12 12.40
C LEU A 7 -8.50 5.01 11.61
N PRO A 8 -8.46 4.91 10.27
CA PRO A 8 -7.67 5.83 9.46
C PRO A 8 -8.13 7.28 9.61
N LEU A 9 -7.19 8.22 9.52
CA LEU A 9 -7.41 9.65 9.69
C LEU A 9 -7.04 10.44 8.42
N PRO A 10 -7.74 10.22 7.28
CA PRO A 10 -7.36 10.76 5.96
C PRO A 10 -7.44 12.29 5.87
N ALA A 11 -8.17 12.93 6.78
CA ALA A 11 -8.23 14.39 6.90
C ALA A 11 -7.03 15.00 7.66
N SER A 12 -6.18 14.17 8.29
CA SER A 12 -5.06 14.65 9.12
C SER A 12 -3.80 13.79 8.94
N LEU A 13 -3.49 12.91 9.91
CA LEU A 13 -2.24 12.17 9.98
C LEU A 13 -2.03 11.25 8.77
N ASP A 14 -3.13 10.75 8.21
CA ASP A 14 -3.12 9.82 7.08
C ASP A 14 -3.39 10.50 5.73
N ALA A 15 -3.46 11.84 5.71
CA ALA A 15 -3.66 12.59 4.47
C ALA A 15 -2.53 12.35 3.46
N PRO A 16 -2.79 12.00 2.19
CA PRO A 16 -1.75 11.89 1.17
C PRO A 16 -0.99 13.21 0.97
N HIS A 17 0.23 13.13 0.44
CA HIS A 17 1.03 14.30 0.10
C HIS A 17 1.36 14.33 -1.41
N PRO A 18 1.31 15.48 -2.11
CA PRO A 18 1.54 15.55 -3.57
C PRO A 18 2.90 15.00 -4.03
N ARG A 19 3.95 15.17 -3.21
CA ARG A 19 5.33 14.68 -3.46
C ARG A 19 5.58 13.24 -2.96
N ILE A 20 4.60 12.55 -2.39
CA ILE A 20 4.75 11.19 -1.87
C ILE A 20 3.84 10.24 -2.67
N LYS A 21 4.47 9.27 -3.34
CA LYS A 21 3.85 8.35 -4.29
C LYS A 21 4.16 6.91 -3.94
N GLN A 22 3.44 5.99 -4.57
CA GLN A 22 3.74 4.57 -4.57
C GLN A 22 3.58 3.96 -5.98
N LEU A 23 4.19 2.81 -6.20
CA LEU A 23 3.88 1.97 -7.36
C LEU A 23 2.56 1.23 -7.13
N ALA A 24 1.65 1.33 -8.10
CA ALA A 24 0.35 0.71 -8.03
C ALA A 24 0.41 -0.81 -8.26
N ARG A 25 -0.41 -1.56 -7.51
CA ARG A 25 -0.71 -2.98 -7.75
C ARG A 25 -2.18 -3.31 -8.00
N ARG A 26 -3.08 -2.65 -7.27
CA ARG A 26 -4.54 -2.85 -7.38
C ARG A 26 -5.10 -2.26 -8.69
N ALA A 27 -6.34 -2.62 -9.02
CA ALA A 27 -7.04 -2.10 -10.20
C ALA A 27 -7.47 -0.61 -10.08
N LYS A 28 -7.51 -0.08 -8.86
CA LYS A 28 -7.85 1.32 -8.56
C LYS A 28 -6.92 1.88 -7.48
N VAL A 29 -6.72 3.20 -7.50
CA VAL A 29 -5.85 3.91 -6.53
C VAL A 29 -6.34 3.79 -5.09
N SER A 30 -7.65 3.66 -4.91
CA SER A 30 -8.36 3.37 -3.67
C SER A 30 -9.67 2.63 -4.03
N PRO A 31 -10.44 2.06 -3.08
CA PRO A 31 -11.66 1.31 -3.40
C PRO A 31 -12.64 2.05 -4.32
N ASN A 32 -12.81 3.35 -4.10
CA ASN A 32 -13.70 4.22 -4.89
C ASN A 32 -12.93 5.19 -5.82
N GLY A 33 -11.62 4.99 -5.95
CA GLY A 33 -10.75 5.88 -6.72
C GLY A 33 -10.73 5.59 -8.22
N ALA A 34 -9.96 6.40 -8.93
CA ALA A 34 -9.67 6.20 -10.34
C ALA A 34 -8.97 4.84 -10.60
N PRO A 35 -9.16 4.26 -11.80
CA PRO A 35 -8.42 3.06 -12.20
C PRO A 35 -6.91 3.35 -12.27
N CYS A 36 -6.11 2.33 -11.99
CA CYS A 36 -4.65 2.35 -12.19
C CYS A 36 -4.18 1.00 -12.71
N LYS A 37 -3.02 1.00 -13.36
CA LYS A 37 -2.33 -0.19 -13.86
C LYS A 37 -1.17 -0.55 -12.94
N TYR A 38 -0.70 -1.79 -13.06
CA TYR A 38 0.49 -2.24 -12.34
C TYR A 38 1.68 -1.32 -12.65
N ASN A 39 2.38 -0.89 -11.60
CA ASN A 39 3.49 0.05 -11.60
C ASN A 39 3.18 1.51 -12.04
N ASP A 40 1.90 1.90 -12.16
CA ASP A 40 1.57 3.32 -12.27
C ASP A 40 2.03 4.07 -11.02
N ILE A 41 2.49 5.32 -11.19
CA ILE A 41 2.83 6.22 -10.09
C ILE A 41 1.54 6.86 -9.57
N ILE A 42 1.13 6.46 -8.36
CA ILE A 42 -0.12 6.91 -7.73
C ILE A 42 0.16 7.55 -6.36
N PRO A 43 -0.78 8.30 -5.77
CA PRO A 43 -0.63 8.77 -4.39
C PRO A 43 -0.40 7.61 -3.42
N LEU A 44 0.49 7.82 -2.46
CA LEU A 44 0.57 6.96 -1.27
C LEU A 44 -0.42 7.48 -0.22
N ASP A 45 -1.28 6.59 0.26
CA ASP A 45 -2.15 6.82 1.42
C ASP A 45 -1.81 5.84 2.55
N HIS A 46 -2.66 5.75 3.57
CA HIS A 46 -2.45 4.87 4.73
C HIS A 46 -2.55 3.38 4.42
N CYS A 47 -3.04 2.96 3.25
CA CYS A 47 -3.24 1.55 2.90
C CYS A 47 -2.52 1.21 1.57
N PRO A 48 -1.20 0.96 1.61
CA PRO A 48 -0.38 0.81 0.41
C PRO A 48 -0.76 -0.39 -0.47
N HIS A 49 -0.35 -0.35 -1.73
CA HIS A 49 -0.53 -1.39 -2.75
C HIS A 49 0.43 -2.58 -2.58
N ASP A 50 0.56 -3.08 -1.36
CA ASP A 50 1.30 -4.31 -1.03
C ASP A 50 0.70 -5.53 -1.77
N VAL A 51 1.40 -6.67 -1.79
CA VAL A 51 0.91 -7.90 -2.46
C VAL A 51 -0.44 -8.33 -1.88
N GLN A 52 -0.61 -8.18 -0.56
CA GLN A 52 -1.89 -8.40 0.09
C GLN A 52 -2.72 -7.11 0.09
N ASN A 53 -3.95 -7.20 -0.42
CA ASN A 53 -4.86 -6.07 -0.43
C ASN A 53 -5.63 -5.96 0.90
N MET A 54 -5.25 -4.98 1.72
CA MET A 54 -5.88 -4.74 3.01
C MET A 54 -7.00 -3.69 2.97
N SER A 55 -7.35 -3.16 1.80
CA SER A 55 -8.28 -2.04 1.68
C SER A 55 -9.75 -2.38 1.94
N GLY A 56 -10.08 -3.67 2.04
CA GLY A 56 -11.41 -4.14 2.44
C GLY A 56 -11.55 -4.39 3.94
N MET A 57 -10.46 -4.34 4.70
CA MET A 57 -10.43 -4.63 6.14
C MET A 57 -10.74 -3.36 6.95
N ASN A 58 -11.99 -2.91 6.90
CA ASN A 58 -12.40 -1.63 7.47
C ASN A 58 -12.59 -1.70 8.99
N HIS A 59 -12.23 -0.61 9.69
CA HIS A 59 -12.61 -0.41 11.08
C HIS A 59 -14.15 -0.35 11.22
N PRO A 60 -14.77 -0.88 12.31
CA PRO A 60 -16.23 -0.90 12.47
C PRO A 60 -16.92 0.48 12.48
N ARG A 61 -16.16 1.56 12.71
CA ARG A 61 -16.64 2.94 12.71
C ARG A 61 -16.18 3.77 11.51
N ALA A 62 -15.66 3.12 10.46
CA ALA A 62 -15.19 3.81 9.28
C ALA A 62 -16.33 4.44 8.48
N ASP A 63 -16.15 5.69 8.09
CA ASP A 63 -16.94 6.33 7.05
C ASP A 63 -16.20 6.23 5.70
N LEU A 64 -16.66 5.31 4.86
CA LEU A 64 -16.05 5.06 3.55
C LEU A 64 -16.22 6.23 2.58
N SER A 65 -17.21 7.10 2.79
CA SER A 65 -17.37 8.32 1.98
C SER A 65 -16.24 9.33 2.25
N ARG A 66 -15.59 9.22 3.41
CA ARG A 66 -14.45 10.05 3.84
C ARG A 66 -13.09 9.43 3.54
N GLY A 67 -13.06 8.27 2.88
CA GLY A 67 -11.82 7.57 2.57
C GLY A 67 -11.21 6.81 3.75
N GLU A 68 -11.97 6.53 4.82
CA GLU A 68 -11.52 5.81 6.02
C GLU A 68 -11.46 4.28 5.81
N TYR A 69 -11.05 3.85 4.61
CA TYR A 69 -11.06 2.45 4.21
C TYR A 69 -9.85 1.68 4.72
N GLY A 70 -9.99 0.36 4.91
CA GLY A 70 -8.91 -0.56 5.24
C GLY A 70 -8.24 -0.31 6.59
N THR A 71 -7.06 -0.90 6.72
CA THR A 71 -6.14 -0.77 7.86
C THR A 71 -5.05 0.27 7.58
N VAL A 72 -4.25 0.60 8.60
CA VAL A 72 -3.22 1.64 8.55
C VAL A 72 -1.81 1.04 8.46
N SER A 73 -0.99 1.59 7.57
CA SER A 73 0.45 1.33 7.44
C SER A 73 1.28 2.55 7.78
N GLN A 74 2.45 2.30 8.38
CA GLN A 74 3.50 3.27 8.64
C GLN A 74 4.20 3.86 7.39
N ALA A 75 4.00 3.28 6.20
CA ALA A 75 4.75 3.67 5.00
C ALA A 75 4.58 5.16 4.64
N LEU A 76 3.35 5.66 4.70
CA LEU A 76 3.05 7.08 4.49
C LEU A 76 3.73 7.96 5.55
N HIS A 77 3.70 7.55 6.81
CA HIS A 77 4.25 8.33 7.92
C HIS A 77 5.78 8.39 7.85
N ILE A 78 6.44 7.29 7.47
CA ILE A 78 7.88 7.27 7.19
C ILE A 78 8.19 8.28 6.08
N ALA A 79 7.48 8.21 4.95
CA ALA A 79 7.71 9.12 3.83
C ALA A 79 7.47 10.59 4.22
N LYS A 80 6.39 10.90 4.95
CA LYS A 80 6.11 12.25 5.44
C LYS A 80 7.23 12.79 6.34
N LYS A 81 7.80 11.95 7.20
CA LYS A 81 8.91 12.33 8.09
C LYS A 81 10.22 12.52 7.35
N LEU A 82 10.44 11.80 6.24
CA LEU A 82 11.64 11.92 5.42
C LEU A 82 11.57 13.10 4.44
N LEU A 83 10.38 13.47 3.98
CA LEU A 83 10.21 14.48 2.92
C LEU A 83 10.89 15.84 3.22
N PRO A 84 10.87 16.40 4.45
CA PRO A 84 11.55 17.65 4.76
C PRO A 84 13.07 17.63 4.58
N TYR A 85 13.68 16.44 4.48
CA TYR A 85 15.12 16.28 4.27
C TYR A 85 15.50 16.16 2.78
N LEU A 86 14.52 16.27 1.87
CA LEU A 86 14.75 16.20 0.42
C LEU A 86 14.66 17.59 -0.22
N PRO A 87 15.41 17.84 -1.32
CA PRO A 87 15.25 19.04 -2.12
C PRO A 87 13.80 19.28 -2.54
N ASP A 88 13.38 20.54 -2.67
CA ASP A 88 11.99 20.89 -3.01
C ASP A 88 11.49 20.29 -4.32
N ASN A 89 12.40 20.06 -5.27
CA ASN A 89 12.12 19.44 -6.56
C ASN A 89 12.13 17.89 -6.55
N ALA A 90 12.34 17.26 -5.38
CA ALA A 90 12.35 15.80 -5.24
C ALA A 90 11.09 15.30 -4.52
N GLY A 91 10.70 14.06 -4.79
CA GLY A 91 9.62 13.37 -4.08
C GLY A 91 10.07 12.01 -3.54
N ILE A 92 9.17 11.29 -2.88
CA ILE A 92 9.39 9.93 -2.39
C ILE A 92 8.50 8.98 -3.17
N LEU A 93 9.09 7.92 -3.72
CA LEU A 93 8.37 6.81 -4.34
C LEU A 93 8.54 5.56 -3.47
N ILE A 94 7.45 5.09 -2.88
CA ILE A 94 7.41 3.83 -2.13
C ILE A 94 7.12 2.67 -3.08
N VAL A 95 7.83 1.55 -2.87
CA VAL A 95 7.64 0.31 -3.64
C VAL A 95 7.07 -0.77 -2.70
N PRO A 96 5.73 -0.82 -2.52
CA PRO A 96 5.10 -1.73 -1.57
C PRO A 96 5.08 -3.18 -2.08
N CYS A 97 5.72 -4.08 -1.34
CA CYS A 97 5.95 -5.48 -1.74
C CYS A 97 5.69 -6.48 -0.60
N CYS A 98 5.00 -6.08 0.45
CA CYS A 98 4.76 -6.96 1.59
C CYS A 98 3.60 -7.94 1.33
N ARG A 99 3.63 -9.07 2.03
CA ARG A 99 2.54 -10.02 2.14
C ARG A 99 2.45 -10.49 3.59
N GLY A 100 1.29 -10.39 4.23
CA GLY A 100 1.11 -10.89 5.59
C GLY A 100 1.25 -12.41 5.63
N GLY A 101 1.76 -12.98 6.71
CA GLY A 101 1.94 -14.43 6.83
C GLY A 101 2.93 -15.04 5.82
N SER A 102 3.75 -14.22 5.15
CA SER A 102 4.83 -14.74 4.30
C SER A 102 6.04 -15.17 5.12
N ALA A 103 6.71 -16.26 4.72
CA ALA A 103 7.88 -16.77 5.43
C ALA A 103 8.91 -17.39 4.46
N PHE A 104 10.12 -17.67 4.95
CA PHE A 104 11.15 -18.37 4.18
C PHE A 104 10.93 -19.89 4.17
N THR A 105 10.53 -20.47 5.31
CA THR A 105 10.43 -21.93 5.49
C THR A 105 9.00 -22.47 5.41
N LEU A 106 7.99 -21.60 5.33
CA LEU A 106 6.56 -21.93 5.16
C LEU A 106 5.89 -21.01 4.12
N GLY A 107 4.66 -21.34 3.72
CA GLY A 107 3.89 -20.59 2.72
C GLY A 107 3.96 -21.17 1.31
N GLY A 108 3.01 -20.76 0.46
CA GLY A 108 2.92 -21.18 -0.95
C GLY A 108 3.74 -20.25 -1.86
N ASP A 109 4.38 -20.84 -2.88
CA ASP A 109 5.19 -20.11 -3.87
C ASP A 109 4.30 -19.10 -4.65
N GLY A 110 3.07 -19.48 -4.97
CA GLY A 110 2.18 -18.63 -5.76
C GLY A 110 2.66 -18.53 -7.20
N ALA A 111 2.62 -17.33 -7.76
CA ALA A 111 3.02 -17.08 -9.15
C ALA A 111 3.35 -15.60 -9.35
N TYR A 112 4.19 -15.33 -10.35
CA TYR A 112 4.51 -13.99 -10.83
C TYR A 112 3.95 -13.77 -12.23
N ASN A 113 3.27 -12.63 -12.43
CA ASN A 113 2.81 -12.19 -13.74
C ASN A 113 3.49 -10.84 -14.07
N ILE A 114 4.06 -10.70 -15.26
CA ILE A 114 4.76 -9.48 -15.67
C ILE A 114 3.85 -8.23 -15.69
N ALA A 115 2.55 -8.40 -15.91
CA ALA A 115 1.57 -7.34 -16.00
C ALA A 115 0.87 -7.01 -14.67
N SER A 116 1.01 -7.83 -13.63
CA SER A 116 0.32 -7.61 -12.33
C SER A 116 1.16 -7.91 -11.07
N GLY A 117 2.38 -8.40 -11.25
CA GLY A 117 3.28 -8.81 -10.18
C GLY A 117 2.90 -10.15 -9.53
N ALA A 118 3.36 -10.35 -8.30
CA ALA A 118 3.06 -11.52 -7.49
C ALA A 118 1.55 -11.67 -7.21
N THR A 119 1.04 -12.89 -7.30
CA THR A 119 -0.34 -13.24 -6.92
C THR A 119 -0.54 -13.17 -5.41
N GLU A 120 -1.78 -13.03 -4.95
CA GLU A 120 -2.14 -13.00 -3.52
C GLU A 120 -1.71 -14.26 -2.74
N ALA A 121 -1.60 -15.41 -3.43
CA ALA A 121 -1.16 -16.67 -2.85
C ALA A 121 0.35 -16.70 -2.54
N SER A 122 1.15 -15.80 -3.13
CA SER A 122 2.61 -15.78 -3.02
C SER A 122 3.04 -15.37 -1.61
N SER A 123 3.29 -16.37 -0.77
CA SER A 123 3.60 -16.25 0.67
C SER A 123 4.93 -16.93 1.05
N ARG A 124 5.69 -17.39 0.06
CA ARG A 124 7.05 -17.89 0.24
C ARG A 124 8.07 -16.83 -0.18
N TRP A 125 9.00 -16.50 0.72
CA TRP A 125 10.21 -15.78 0.36
C TRP A 125 11.35 -16.76 0.05
N GLY A 126 12.20 -16.39 -0.90
CA GLY A 126 13.39 -17.16 -1.27
C GLY A 126 13.83 -16.82 -2.69
N VAL A 127 15.11 -17.03 -2.98
CA VAL A 127 15.60 -16.86 -4.36
C VAL A 127 14.95 -17.91 -5.26
N GLY A 128 14.34 -17.48 -6.37
CA GLY A 128 13.63 -18.36 -7.30
C GLY A 128 12.30 -18.89 -6.78
N LYS A 129 11.76 -18.29 -5.71
CA LYS A 129 10.43 -18.56 -5.18
C LYS A 129 9.44 -17.48 -5.59
#